data_AF-A0A1Y0GHK3-F1
#
_entry.id   AF-A0A1Y0GHK3-F1
#
_cell.length_a   1.000
_cell.length_b   1.000
_cell.length_c   1.000
_cell.angle_alpha   90.00
_cell.angle_beta   90.00
_cell.angle_gamma   90.00
#
_symmetry.space_group_name_H-M   'P 1'
#
loop_
_entity.id
_entity.type
_entity.pdbx_description
1 polymer ?
#
loop_
_entity_poly.entity_id
_entity_poly.type
_entity_poly.pdbx_seq_one_letter_code
_entity_poly.pdbx_strand_id
1 'polypeptide(L)'
;MEQLALALWASVCGYQDIKRLRVSNWLILGGFLISFVYLYVKESSLTGATVNMAMTALFIGVCLSLPGYLLGRLGAADVKYLAALGLASDPLTVLYSLAFACLLCIALFILVRLFKRSVEKSAMNEEVRLRRAPSKNKSFPFIFAMGAGLLAHLIINKII
;
A
#
# COMPACT_ATOMS: atom_id res chain seq x y z
N MET A 1 -19.08 4.60 -11.20
CA MET A 1 -17.93 5.54 -11.40
C MET A 1 -16.99 5.54 -10.20
N GLU A 2 -17.45 5.07 -9.04
CA GLU A 2 -16.71 5.06 -7.77
C GLU A 2 -15.37 4.32 -7.81
N GLN A 3 -15.29 3.16 -8.47
CA GLN A 3 -14.05 2.39 -8.60
C GLN A 3 -12.93 3.19 -9.30
N LEU A 4 -13.28 4.09 -10.23
CA LEU A 4 -12.30 4.98 -10.87
C LEU A 4 -11.80 6.05 -9.90
N ALA A 5 -12.68 6.59 -9.05
CA ALA A 5 -12.27 7.52 -8.00
C ALA A 5 -11.32 6.86 -6.99
N LEU A 6 -11.61 5.60 -6.62
CA LEU A 6 -10.74 4.79 -5.76
C LEU A 6 -9.39 4.51 -6.43
N ALA A 7 -9.39 4.13 -7.71
CA ALA A 7 -8.17 3.92 -8.51
C ALA A 7 -7.32 5.19 -8.64
N LEU A 8 -7.95 6.34 -8.88
CA LEU A 8 -7.29 7.64 -8.93
C LEU A 8 -6.67 8.01 -7.59
N TRP A 9 -7.43 7.89 -6.50
CA TRP A 9 -6.93 8.14 -5.15
C TRP A 9 -5.71 7.26 -4.81
N ALA A 10 -5.81 5.95 -5.08
CA ALA A 10 -4.71 5.01 -4.87
C ALA A 10 -3.49 5.34 -5.73
N SER A 11 -3.70 5.78 -6.98
CA SER A 11 -2.63 6.22 -7.89
C SER A 11 -1.92 7.47 -7.39
N VAL A 12 -2.65 8.47 -6.87
CA VAL A 12 -2.06 9.68 -6.28
C VAL A 12 -1.28 9.34 -5.01
N CYS A 13 -1.83 8.46 -4.14
CA CYS A 13 -1.13 7.94 -2.97
C CYS A 13 0.19 7.23 -3.37
N GLY A 14 0.12 6.31 -4.33
CA GLY A 14 1.29 5.57 -4.82
C GLY A 14 2.34 6.48 -5.48
N TYR A 15 1.91 7.52 -6.21
CA TYR A 15 2.82 8.50 -6.78
C TYR A 15 3.59 9.29 -5.72
N GLN A 16 2.91 9.72 -4.64
CA GLN A 16 3.57 10.37 -3.51
C GLN A 16 4.56 9.43 -2.82
N ASP A 17 4.17 8.16 -2.66
CA ASP A 17 5.01 7.15 -2.04
C ASP A 17 6.28 6.85 -2.85
N ILE A 18 6.20 6.74 -4.19
CA ILE A 18 7.40 6.61 -5.04
C ILE A 18 8.31 7.83 -4.93
N LYS A 19 7.75 9.04 -5.02
CA LYS A 19 8.57 10.26 -5.08
C LYS A 19 9.20 10.64 -3.75
N ARG A 20 8.49 10.41 -2.64
CA ARG A 20 8.85 10.96 -1.32
C ARG A 20 8.97 9.90 -0.23
N LEU A 21 8.65 8.63 -0.52
CA LEU A 21 8.55 7.54 0.46
C LEU A 21 7.64 7.89 1.65
N ARG A 22 6.72 8.82 1.39
CA ARG A 22 5.82 9.46 2.35
C ARG A 22 4.56 9.86 1.61
N VAL A 23 3.42 9.56 2.20
CA VAL A 23 2.10 9.96 1.70
C VAL A 23 1.50 10.96 2.68
N SER A 24 0.87 12.00 2.15
CA SER A 24 0.20 13.02 2.97
C SER A 24 -0.90 12.40 3.83
N ASN A 25 -0.84 12.64 5.14
CA ASN A 25 -1.92 12.23 6.05
C ASN A 25 -3.27 12.82 5.63
N TRP A 26 -3.29 14.04 5.09
CA TRP A 26 -4.51 14.69 4.59
C TRP A 26 -5.12 13.96 3.41
N LEU A 27 -4.29 13.42 2.51
CA LEU A 27 -4.77 12.65 1.36
C LEU A 27 -5.41 11.33 1.81
N ILE A 28 -4.79 10.65 2.78
CA ILE A 28 -5.31 9.40 3.32
C ILE A 28 -6.59 9.64 4.12
N LEU A 29 -6.59 10.68 4.98
CA LEU A 29 -7.75 11.04 5.78
C LEU A 29 -8.91 11.53 4.92
N GLY A 30 -8.64 12.26 3.84
CA GLY A 30 -9.64 12.61 2.84
C GLY A 30 -10.26 11.37 2.19
N GLY A 31 -9.44 10.41 1.76
CA GLY A 31 -9.93 9.12 1.25
C GLY A 31 -10.77 8.36 2.25
N PHE A 32 -10.31 8.27 3.51
CA PHE A 32 -11.04 7.63 4.60
C PHE A 32 -12.41 8.29 4.83
N LEU A 33 -12.44 9.63 4.93
CA LEU A 33 -13.66 10.39 5.21
C LEU A 33 -14.66 10.26 4.06
N ILE A 34 -14.19 10.35 2.80
CA ILE A 34 -15.03 10.16 1.62
C ILE A 34 -15.63 8.75 1.62
N SER A 35 -14.83 7.72 1.86
CA SER A 35 -15.32 6.33 1.93
C SER A 35 -16.32 6.14 3.06
N PHE A 36 -16.07 6.73 4.22
CA PHE A 36 -16.98 6.65 5.37
C PHE A 36 -18.33 7.33 5.09
N VAL A 37 -18.31 8.57 4.58
CA VAL A 37 -19.53 9.29 4.22
C VAL A 37 -20.28 8.58 3.09
N TYR A 38 -19.56 8.05 2.10
CA TYR A 38 -20.15 7.26 1.02
C TYR A 38 -20.85 6.02 1.56
N LEU A 39 -20.18 5.25 2.42
CA LEU A 39 -20.74 4.06 3.06
C LEU A 39 -21.99 4.39 3.88
N TYR A 40 -21.99 5.52 4.58
CA TYR A 40 -23.12 5.98 5.39
C TYR A 40 -24.33 6.40 4.53
N VAL A 41 -24.10 7.06 3.38
CA VAL A 41 -25.18 7.57 2.53
C VAL A 41 -25.71 6.52 1.54
N LYS A 42 -24.84 5.64 1.04
CA LYS A 42 -25.17 4.66 -0.01
C LYS A 42 -25.34 3.24 0.51
N GLU A 43 -25.08 3.01 1.80
CA GLU A 43 -25.10 1.69 2.45
C GLU A 43 -24.23 0.63 1.74
N SER A 44 -23.29 1.09 0.91
CA SER A 44 -22.43 0.28 0.08
C SER A 44 -21.07 0.97 -0.08
N SER A 45 -20.00 0.17 -0.21
CA SER A 45 -18.65 0.67 -0.40
C SER A 45 -18.43 1.12 -1.85
N LEU A 46 -17.29 1.75 -2.16
CA LEU A 46 -16.96 2.18 -3.52
C LEU A 46 -16.74 0.99 -4.48
N THR A 47 -16.51 -0.21 -3.96
CA THR A 47 -16.49 -1.47 -4.75
C THR A 47 -17.84 -2.18 -4.78
N GLY A 48 -18.87 -1.66 -4.10
CA GLY A 48 -20.21 -2.24 -4.03
C GLY A 48 -20.40 -3.25 -2.88
N ALA A 49 -19.47 -3.32 -1.92
CA ALA A 49 -19.59 -4.21 -0.77
C ALA A 49 -20.60 -3.68 0.25
N THR A 50 -21.20 -4.56 1.04
CA THR A 50 -22.10 -4.15 2.14
C THR A 50 -21.33 -3.47 3.27
N VAL A 51 -22.04 -2.70 4.11
CA VAL A 51 -21.45 -2.04 5.30
C VAL A 51 -20.68 -3.04 6.18
N ASN A 52 -21.25 -4.22 6.43
CA ASN A 52 -20.59 -5.25 7.23
C ASN A 52 -19.28 -5.74 6.60
N MET A 53 -19.25 -5.90 5.28
CA MET A 53 -18.03 -6.30 4.55
C MET A 53 -16.97 -5.20 4.61
N ALA A 54 -17.35 -3.93 4.41
CA ALA A 54 -16.42 -2.80 4.47
C ALA A 54 -15.84 -2.60 5.89
N MET A 55 -16.66 -2.75 6.92
CA MET A 55 -16.21 -2.69 8.33
C MET A 55 -15.28 -3.86 8.66
N THR A 56 -15.59 -5.06 8.18
CA THR A 56 -14.72 -6.23 8.31
C THR A 56 -13.39 -6.01 7.58
N ALA A 57 -13.42 -5.42 6.38
CA ALA A 57 -12.23 -5.10 5.61
C ALA A 57 -11.34 -4.07 6.30
N LEU A 58 -11.94 -3.03 6.89
CA LEU A 58 -11.22 -2.06 7.74
C LEU A 58 -10.55 -2.78 8.91
N PHE A 59 -11.30 -3.62 9.62
CA PHE A 59 -10.78 -4.33 10.79
C PHE A 59 -9.62 -5.25 10.41
N ILE A 60 -9.77 -6.05 9.36
CA ILE A 60 -8.71 -6.91 8.83
C ILE A 60 -7.49 -6.10 8.41
N GLY A 61 -7.69 -5.01 7.65
CA GLY A 61 -6.60 -4.15 7.19
C GLY A 61 -5.80 -3.57 8.35
N VAL A 62 -6.47 -3.12 9.40
CA VAL A 62 -5.82 -2.58 10.61
C VAL A 62 -5.15 -3.70 11.42
N CYS A 63 -5.84 -4.81 11.69
CA CYS A 63 -5.28 -5.93 12.47
C CYS A 63 -4.06 -6.56 11.81
N LEU A 64 -4.01 -6.66 10.49
CA LEU A 64 -2.85 -7.21 9.77
C LEU A 64 -1.68 -6.21 9.71
N SER A 65 -1.97 -4.91 9.68
CA SER A 65 -0.93 -3.87 9.56
C SER A 65 -0.37 -3.41 10.91
N LEU A 66 -1.14 -3.52 12.00
CA LEU A 66 -0.76 -3.10 13.34
C LEU A 66 0.50 -3.81 13.87
N PRO A 67 0.63 -5.15 13.82
CA PRO A 67 1.84 -5.83 14.27
C PRO A 67 3.08 -5.31 13.52
N GLY A 68 2.96 -5.11 12.20
CA GLY A 68 4.03 -4.54 11.39
C GLY A 68 4.41 -3.11 11.80
N TYR A 69 3.42 -2.29 12.18
CA TYR A 69 3.64 -0.93 12.69
C TYR A 69 4.32 -0.93 14.06
N LEU A 70 3.84 -1.77 14.99
CA LEU A 70 4.41 -1.90 16.34
C LEU A 70 5.86 -2.41 16.31
N LEU A 71 6.17 -3.32 15.37
CA LEU A 71 7.53 -3.80 15.12
C LEU A 71 8.43 -2.77 14.40
N GLY A 72 7.93 -1.57 14.09
CA GLY A 72 8.66 -0.52 13.39
C GLY A 72 8.99 -0.84 11.93
N ARG A 73 8.34 -1.86 11.35
CA ARG A 73 8.56 -2.30 9.96
C ARG A 73 7.60 -1.62 8.98
N LEU A 74 6.41 -1.27 9.46
CA LEU A 74 5.37 -0.59 8.70
C LEU A 74 5.24 0.87 9.18
N GLY A 75 4.91 1.79 8.28
CA GLY A 75 4.66 3.19 8.64
C GLY A 75 3.21 3.43 9.04
N ALA A 76 2.97 4.47 9.85
CA ALA A 76 1.60 4.88 10.22
C ALA A 76 0.73 5.21 9.00
N ALA A 77 1.33 5.68 7.90
CA ALA A 77 0.62 5.93 6.65
C ALA A 77 0.06 4.64 6.03
N ASP A 78 0.75 3.51 6.14
CA ASP A 78 0.34 2.25 5.52
C ASP A 78 -0.88 1.68 6.25
N VAL A 79 -0.89 1.75 7.58
CA VAL A 79 -2.04 1.36 8.43
C VAL A 79 -3.27 2.19 8.09
N LYS A 80 -3.10 3.52 8.01
CA LYS A 80 -4.20 4.44 7.66
C LYS A 80 -4.69 4.23 6.22
N TYR A 81 -3.79 3.95 5.29
CA TYR A 81 -4.14 3.63 3.92
C TYR A 81 -5.00 2.36 3.85
N LEU A 82 -4.62 1.30 4.57
CA LEU A 82 -5.39 0.06 4.64
C LEU A 82 -6.75 0.25 5.32
N ALA A 83 -6.83 1.10 6.36
CA ALA A 83 -8.10 1.45 6.98
C ALA A 83 -9.03 2.17 5.97
N ALA A 84 -8.50 3.14 5.22
CA ALA A 84 -9.25 3.86 4.19
C ALA A 84 -9.67 2.94 3.03
N LEU A 85 -8.78 2.05 2.60
CA LEU A 85 -9.06 1.05 1.57
C LEU A 85 -10.13 0.06 2.02
N GLY A 86 -10.09 -0.38 3.28
CA GLY A 86 -11.09 -1.29 3.84
C GLY A 86 -12.50 -0.70 3.82
N LEU A 87 -12.67 0.55 4.25
CA LEU A 87 -13.96 1.24 4.13
C LEU A 87 -14.41 1.44 2.68
N ALA A 88 -13.44 1.67 1.79
CA ALA A 88 -13.74 1.89 0.37
C ALA A 88 -14.10 0.61 -0.38
N SER A 89 -13.77 -0.56 0.16
CA SER A 89 -13.83 -1.82 -0.59
C SER A 89 -14.43 -2.97 0.22
N ASP A 90 -13.80 -4.14 0.13
CA ASP A 90 -14.21 -5.42 0.70
C ASP A 90 -12.97 -6.18 1.23
N PRO A 91 -13.17 -7.22 2.06
CA PRO A 91 -12.06 -7.93 2.67
C PRO A 91 -11.09 -8.56 1.67
N LEU A 92 -11.61 -9.08 0.54
CA LEU A 92 -10.77 -9.73 -0.47
C LEU A 92 -9.90 -8.69 -1.16
N THR A 93 -10.47 -7.55 -1.57
CA THR A 93 -9.72 -6.44 -2.17
C THR A 93 -8.55 -5.99 -1.27
N VAL A 94 -8.78 -5.85 0.04
CA VAL A 94 -7.72 -5.49 1.00
C VAL A 94 -6.64 -6.57 1.07
N LEU A 95 -7.03 -7.85 1.18
CA LEU A 95 -6.08 -8.97 1.26
C LEU A 95 -5.27 -9.10 -0.03
N TYR A 96 -5.90 -8.97 -1.20
CA TYR A 96 -5.22 -8.99 -2.50
C TYR A 96 -4.20 -7.85 -2.61
N SER A 97 -4.62 -6.62 -2.28
CA SER A 97 -3.75 -5.45 -2.31
C SER A 97 -2.54 -5.61 -1.37
N LEU A 98 -2.78 -6.08 -0.14
CA LEU A 98 -1.73 -6.31 0.85
C LEU A 98 -0.77 -7.44 0.43
N ALA A 99 -1.32 -8.59 -0.01
CA ALA A 99 -0.52 -9.73 -0.45
C ALA A 99 0.34 -9.37 -1.66
N PHE A 100 -0.24 -8.69 -2.65
CA PHE A 100 0.49 -8.21 -3.82
C PHE A 100 1.62 -7.25 -3.42
N ALA A 101 1.36 -6.33 -2.48
CA ALA A 101 2.38 -5.41 -1.99
C ALA A 101 3.54 -6.12 -1.30
N CYS A 102 3.24 -7.10 -0.45
CA CYS A 102 4.26 -7.94 0.19
C CYS A 102 5.10 -8.70 -0.84
N LEU A 103 4.46 -9.37 -1.80
CA LEU A 103 5.15 -10.12 -2.85
C LEU A 103 6.04 -9.21 -3.71
N LEU A 104 5.53 -8.05 -4.13
CA LEU A 104 6.28 -7.08 -4.93
C LEU A 104 7.49 -6.55 -4.16
N CYS A 105 7.32 -6.22 -2.87
CA CYS A 105 8.43 -5.76 -2.04
C CYS A 105 9.50 -6.83 -1.83
N ILE A 106 9.10 -8.09 -1.63
CA ILE A 106 10.03 -9.23 -1.54
C ILE A 106 10.78 -9.41 -2.87
N ALA A 107 10.07 -9.36 -4.00
CA ALA A 107 10.68 -9.48 -5.32
C ALA A 107 11.70 -8.36 -5.58
N LEU A 108 11.35 -7.11 -5.28
CA LEU A 108 12.26 -5.96 -5.39
C LEU A 108 13.46 -6.08 -4.44
N PHE A 109 13.24 -6.55 -3.22
CA PHE A 109 14.33 -6.78 -2.26
C PHE A 109 15.32 -7.83 -2.76
N ILE A 110 14.81 -8.97 -3.29
CA ILE A 110 15.65 -10.02 -3.89
C ILE A 110 16.40 -9.45 -5.11
N LEU A 111 15.72 -8.73 -5.99
CA LEU A 111 16.31 -8.13 -7.19
C LEU A 111 17.47 -7.19 -6.82
N VAL A 112 17.26 -6.27 -5.88
CA VAL A 112 18.31 -5.35 -5.40
C VAL A 112 19.48 -6.13 -4.79
N ARG A 113 19.22 -7.22 -4.06
CA ARG A 113 20.27 -8.06 -3.47
C ARG A 113 21.09 -8.80 -4.54
N LEU A 114 20.44 -9.29 -5.60
CA LEU A 114 21.09 -9.96 -6.72
C LEU A 114 21.96 -8.99 -7.53
N PHE A 115 21.44 -7.80 -7.84
CA PHE A 115 22.21 -6.74 -8.50
C PHE A 115 23.39 -6.28 -7.67
N LYS A 116 23.23 -6.10 -6.35
CA LYS A 116 24.36 -5.79 -5.46
C LYS A 116 25.44 -6.86 -5.47
N ARG A 117 25.08 -8.15 -5.45
CA ARG A 117 26.05 -9.26 -5.57
C ARG A 117 26.78 -9.26 -6.91
N SER A 118 26.13 -8.84 -7.99
CA SER A 118 26.75 -8.71 -9.31
C SER A 118 27.75 -7.54 -9.36
N VAL A 119 27.43 -6.40 -8.74
CA VAL A 119 28.31 -5.21 -8.66
C VAL A 119 29.45 -5.39 -7.65
N GLU A 120 29.22 -6.08 -6.54
CA GLU A 120 30.22 -6.35 -5.49
C GLU A 120 31.31 -7.32 -5.98
N LYS A 121 31.05 -8.12 -7.01
CA LYS A 121 32.10 -8.87 -7.73
C LYS A 121 33.01 -8.00 -8.60
N SER A 122 32.67 -6.74 -8.86
CA SER A 122 33.38 -5.85 -9.79
C SER A 122 34.05 -4.63 -9.13
N ALA A 123 33.88 -4.39 -7.83
CA ALA A 123 34.44 -3.22 -7.15
C ALA A 123 35.05 -3.61 -5.80
N MET A 124 36.33 -3.99 -5.84
CA MET A 124 37.25 -3.84 -4.72
C MET A 124 37.42 -2.33 -4.48
N ASN A 125 36.72 -1.78 -3.49
CA ASN A 125 37.10 -0.55 -2.77
C ASN A 125 36.17 -0.36 -1.56
N GLU A 126 36.74 -0.70 -0.40
CA GLU A 126 36.12 -0.78 0.92
C GLU A 126 35.73 0.62 1.48
N GLU A 127 36.31 1.69 0.92
CA GLU A 127 36.16 3.07 1.41
C GLU A 127 34.81 3.72 1.10
N VAL A 128 34.09 3.29 0.05
CA VAL A 128 32.75 3.84 -0.28
C VAL A 128 31.66 3.25 0.63
N ARG A 129 31.93 2.10 1.25
CA ARG A 129 30.97 1.32 2.05
C ARG A 129 30.57 2.03 3.35
N LEU A 130 31.50 2.77 3.96
CA LEU A 130 31.27 3.49 5.23
C LEU A 130 30.46 4.78 5.05
N ARG A 131 30.45 5.39 3.85
CA ARG A 131 29.65 6.60 3.56
C ARG A 131 28.18 6.33 3.23
N ARG A 132 27.80 5.07 2.97
CA ARG A 132 26.41 4.63 2.73
C ARG A 132 25.88 3.82 3.90
N ALA A 133 25.99 4.33 5.13
CA ALA A 133 25.10 3.86 6.18
C ALA A 133 23.65 4.09 5.67
N PRO A 134 22.79 3.06 5.59
CA PRO A 134 21.44 3.26 5.12
C PRO A 134 20.75 4.17 6.12
N SER A 135 20.39 5.38 5.69
CA SER A 135 19.55 6.25 6.51
C SER A 135 18.31 5.47 6.92
N LYS A 136 17.83 5.73 8.13
CA LYS A 136 16.67 5.16 8.83
C LYS A 136 15.32 5.30 8.09
N ASN A 137 15.34 5.53 6.77
CA ASN A 137 14.20 5.71 5.90
C ASN A 137 13.75 4.38 5.29
N LYS A 138 12.43 4.22 5.17
CA LYS A 138 11.78 3.15 4.40
C LYS A 138 12.50 2.92 3.08
N SER A 139 12.91 1.68 2.80
CA SER A 139 13.66 1.37 1.56
C SER A 139 12.76 1.14 0.35
N PHE A 140 11.44 0.97 0.54
CA PHE A 140 10.53 0.61 -0.55
C PHE A 140 9.17 1.33 -0.44
N PRO A 141 8.57 1.74 -1.58
CA PRO A 141 7.27 2.39 -1.62
C PRO A 141 6.14 1.34 -1.49
N PHE A 142 5.76 1.03 -0.26
CA PHE A 142 4.76 0.00 0.07
C PHE A 142 3.33 0.39 -0.35
N ILE A 143 2.95 1.67 -0.23
CA ILE A 143 1.62 2.16 -0.63
C ILE A 143 1.48 2.12 -2.15
N PHE A 144 2.55 2.41 -2.88
CA PHE A 144 2.56 2.19 -4.32
C PHE A 144 2.29 0.73 -4.68
N ALA A 145 2.96 -0.21 -4.00
CA ALA A 145 2.79 -1.63 -4.24
C ALA A 145 1.34 -2.09 -3.94
N MET A 146 0.75 -1.59 -2.85
CA MET A 146 -0.67 -1.82 -2.52
C MET A 146 -1.59 -1.23 -3.59
N GLY A 147 -1.35 0.01 -4.02
CA GLY A 147 -2.11 0.67 -5.09
C GLY A 147 -2.05 -0.09 -6.41
N ALA A 148 -0.88 -0.60 -6.79
CA ALA A 148 -0.72 -1.43 -7.98
C ALA A 148 -1.52 -2.74 -7.88
N GLY A 149 -1.50 -3.40 -6.72
CA GLY A 149 -2.31 -4.59 -6.46
C GLY A 149 -3.82 -4.32 -6.54
N LEU A 150 -4.27 -3.18 -6.02
CA LEU A 150 -5.66 -2.74 -6.13
C LEU A 150 -6.06 -2.52 -7.60
N LEU A 151 -5.25 -1.80 -8.37
CA LEU A 151 -5.52 -1.57 -9.79
C LEU A 151 -5.59 -2.89 -10.57
N ALA A 152 -4.65 -3.81 -10.31
CA ALA A 152 -4.67 -5.13 -10.92
C ALA A 152 -5.95 -5.89 -10.58
N HIS A 153 -6.36 -5.89 -9.30
CA HIS A 153 -7.58 -6.54 -8.86
C HIS A 153 -8.84 -5.95 -9.52
N LEU A 154 -8.95 -4.61 -9.56
CA LEU A 154 -10.07 -3.92 -10.21
C LEU A 154 -10.14 -4.18 -11.72
N ILE A 155 -8.99 -4.33 -12.39
CA ILE A 155 -8.94 -4.66 -13.82
C ILE A 155 -9.40 -6.11 -14.04
N ILE A 156 -8.88 -7.05 -13.27
CA ILE A 156 -9.26 -8.48 -13.37
C ILE A 156 -10.76 -8.66 -13.16
N ASN A 157 -11.31 -8.03 -12.11
CA ASN A 157 -12.71 -8.16 -11.74
C ASN A 157 -13.68 -7.40 -12.67
N LYS A 158 -13.16 -6.61 -13.63
CA LYS A 158 -13.95 -5.99 -14.71
C LYS A 158 -13.90 -6.75 -16.02
N ILE A 159 -12.90 -7.61 -16.21
CA ILE A 159 -12.69 -8.39 -17.43
C ILE A 159 -13.44 -9.73 -17.38
N ILE A 160 -13.71 -10.23 -16.17
CA ILE A 160 -14.53 -11.42 -15.87
C ILE A 160 -15.97 -10.99 -15.62
#